data_AF-A0A840KD00-F1
#
_entry.id   AF-A0A840KD00-F1
#
_cell.length_a   1.000
_cell.length_b   1.000
_cell.length_c   1.000
_cell.angle_alpha   90.00
_cell.angle_beta   90.00
_cell.angle_gamma   90.00
#
_symmetry.space_group_name_H-M   'P 1'
#
loop_
_entity.id
_entity.type
_entity.pdbx_description
1 polymer ?
#
loop_
_entity_poly.entity_id
_entity_poly.type
_entity_poly.pdbx_seq_one_letter_code
_entity_poly.pdbx_strand_id
1 'polypeptide(L)'
;MKKTYFILILTVATTYLSGQTNKPEKVFQLFPTQNMWTFLKLNTRNGQIWQVQYSMKDTNRFEIKLNSNSLTTVEGEMDGRFNLYPTQNFNSFLLLDQIDGRVWQVQWSTKPEEMSVVPINKIE
;
A
#
# COMPACT_ATOMS: atom_id res chain seq x y z
N MET A 1 31.46 -27.60 -44.40
CA MET A 1 30.77 -26.32 -44.64
C MET A 1 30.22 -25.80 -43.31
N LYS A 2 30.91 -24.83 -42.69
CA LYS A 2 30.44 -24.10 -41.50
C LYS A 2 29.51 -22.98 -41.97
N LYS A 3 28.25 -22.96 -41.53
CA LYS A 3 27.39 -21.77 -41.58
C LYS A 3 26.53 -21.68 -40.31
N THR A 4 27.09 -20.96 -39.34
CA THR A 4 26.48 -19.98 -38.43
C THR A 4 24.96 -20.05 -38.23
N TYR A 5 24.53 -20.59 -37.07
CA TYR A 5 23.18 -20.43 -36.52
C TYR A 5 23.20 -19.98 -35.04
N PHE A 6 24.18 -19.16 -34.65
CA PHE A 6 24.35 -18.74 -33.26
C PHE A 6 23.89 -17.30 -32.94
N ILE A 7 23.35 -16.57 -33.93
CA ILE A 7 23.04 -15.13 -33.76
C ILE A 7 21.53 -14.87 -33.55
N LEU A 8 20.62 -15.81 -33.86
CA LEU A 8 19.18 -15.54 -33.80
C LEU A 8 18.55 -15.74 -32.40
N ILE A 9 19.15 -16.57 -31.53
CA ILE A 9 18.59 -16.83 -30.19
C ILE A 9 18.96 -15.70 -29.21
N LEU A 10 20.09 -15.02 -29.41
CA LEU A 10 20.55 -13.95 -28.51
C LEU A 10 19.74 -12.65 -28.66
N THR A 11 19.23 -12.36 -29.87
CA THR A 11 18.41 -11.15 -30.13
C THR A 11 16.97 -11.27 -29.61
N VAL A 12 16.44 -12.49 -29.55
CA VAL A 12 15.11 -12.74 -28.97
C VAL A 12 15.17 -12.58 -27.44
N ALA A 13 16.25 -13.01 -26.78
CA ALA A 13 16.41 -12.83 -25.34
C ALA A 13 16.52 -11.34 -24.93
N THR A 14 17.18 -10.49 -25.72
CA THR A 14 17.31 -9.05 -25.42
C THR A 14 16.00 -8.28 -25.58
N THR A 15 15.07 -8.73 -26.42
CA THR A 15 13.74 -8.10 -26.56
C THR A 15 12.77 -8.48 -25.43
N TYR A 16 12.93 -9.67 -24.82
CA TYR A 16 12.15 -10.02 -23.62
C TYR A 16 12.55 -9.18 -22.38
N LEU A 17 13.79 -8.70 -22.31
CA LEU A 17 14.27 -7.88 -21.19
C LEU A 17 13.79 -6.41 -21.25
N SER A 18 13.24 -5.94 -22.38
CA SER A 18 12.80 -4.55 -22.54
C SER A 18 11.30 -4.31 -22.32
N GLY A 19 10.59 -5.27 -21.70
CA GLY A 19 9.11 -5.24 -21.58
C GLY A 19 8.53 -4.96 -20.20
N GLN A 20 9.33 -4.73 -19.16
CA GLN A 20 8.84 -4.24 -17.86
C GLN A 20 9.08 -2.74 -17.82
N THR A 21 8.10 -1.96 -18.25
CA THR A 21 8.08 -0.53 -17.93
C THR A 21 8.00 -0.44 -16.40
N ASN A 22 9.13 -0.17 -15.74
CA ASN A 22 9.20 0.12 -14.31
C ASN A 22 8.35 1.37 -14.04
N LYS A 23 7.05 1.19 -13.87
CA LYS A 23 6.17 2.26 -13.41
C LYS A 23 6.64 2.58 -11.99
N PRO A 24 6.97 3.84 -11.68
CA PRO A 24 7.33 4.18 -10.32
C PRO A 24 6.14 3.83 -9.41
N GLU A 25 6.39 3.00 -8.41
CA GLU A 25 5.41 2.69 -7.39
C GLU A 25 5.04 3.98 -6.64
N LYS A 26 3.77 4.11 -6.26
CA LYS A 26 3.28 5.35 -5.67
C LYS A 26 3.66 5.40 -4.21
N VAL A 27 4.37 6.44 -3.75
CA VAL A 27 4.71 6.64 -2.34
C VAL A 27 3.46 6.79 -1.45
N PHE A 28 2.45 7.50 -1.95
CA PHE A 28 1.19 7.71 -1.25
C PHE A 28 0.01 7.26 -2.09
N GLN A 29 -0.98 6.65 -1.46
CA GLN A 29 -2.21 6.21 -2.12
C GLN A 29 -3.43 6.42 -1.21
N LEU A 30 -4.55 6.87 -1.81
CA LEU A 30 -5.84 6.99 -1.16
C LEU A 30 -6.69 5.75 -1.41
N PHE A 31 -7.37 5.28 -0.36
CA PHE A 31 -8.31 4.17 -0.39
C PHE A 31 -9.67 4.66 0.09
N PRO A 32 -10.74 4.49 -0.72
CA PRO A 32 -12.08 4.91 -0.31
C PRO A 32 -12.58 4.02 0.82
N THR A 33 -13.27 4.60 1.78
CA THR A 33 -14.05 3.85 2.77
C THR A 33 -15.51 3.72 2.30
N GLN A 34 -16.34 2.98 3.03
CA GLN A 34 -17.78 2.98 2.75
C GLN A 34 -18.46 4.31 3.11
N ASN A 35 -17.83 5.14 3.96
CA ASN A 35 -18.26 6.52 4.16
C ASN A 35 -17.72 7.39 3.02
N MET A 36 -18.62 7.94 2.20
CA MET A 36 -18.27 8.75 1.03
C MET A 36 -17.37 9.96 1.33
N TRP A 37 -17.36 10.47 2.56
CA TRP A 37 -16.57 11.63 2.96
C TRP A 37 -15.17 11.28 3.46
N THR A 38 -14.90 9.98 3.68
CA THR A 38 -13.73 9.50 4.39
C THR A 38 -12.89 8.57 3.51
N PHE A 39 -11.60 8.82 3.49
CA PHE A 39 -10.57 8.01 2.84
C PHE A 39 -9.50 7.63 3.84
N LEU A 40 -8.76 6.57 3.52
CA LEU A 40 -7.48 6.28 4.15
C LEU A 40 -6.36 6.67 3.20
N LYS A 41 -5.43 7.50 3.65
CA LYS A 41 -4.16 7.76 2.96
C LYS A 41 -3.11 6.83 3.53
N LEU A 42 -2.48 6.04 2.67
CA LEU A 42 -1.38 5.14 3.03
C LEU A 42 -0.06 5.70 2.52
N ASN A 43 0.96 5.72 3.38
CA ASN A 43 2.35 5.73 2.94
C ASN A 43 2.77 4.29 2.59
N THR A 44 2.87 4.00 1.30
CA THR A 44 3.13 2.64 0.80
C THR A 44 4.54 2.17 1.15
N ARG A 45 5.45 3.08 1.53
CA ARG A 45 6.82 2.73 1.91
C ARG A 45 6.91 2.06 3.26
N ASN A 46 6.09 2.51 4.20
CA ASN A 46 6.32 2.27 5.61
C ASN A 46 5.06 1.92 6.43
N GLY A 47 3.88 1.91 5.79
CA GLY A 47 2.64 1.46 6.41
C GLY A 47 1.99 2.47 7.36
N GLN A 48 2.43 3.73 7.37
CA GLN A 48 1.71 4.80 8.07
C GLN A 48 0.42 5.14 7.33
N ILE A 49 -0.65 5.30 8.10
CA ILE A 49 -2.00 5.56 7.61
C ILE A 49 -2.54 6.82 8.26
N TRP A 50 -3.27 7.60 7.47
CA TRP A 50 -4.07 8.72 7.93
C TRP A 50 -5.52 8.52 7.50
N GLN A 51 -6.46 8.90 8.38
CA GLN A 51 -7.82 9.15 7.98
C GLN A 51 -7.91 10.56 7.39
N VAL A 52 -8.43 10.66 6.18
CA VAL A 52 -8.64 11.91 5.45
C VAL A 52 -10.14 12.12 5.30
N GLN A 53 -10.64 13.25 5.79
CA GLN A 53 -12.03 13.64 5.61
C GLN A 53 -12.11 14.94 4.82
N TYR A 54 -12.92 14.93 3.76
CA TYR A 54 -13.25 16.13 3.01
C TYR A 54 -14.70 16.57 3.28
N SER A 55 -15.00 17.81 2.92
CA SER A 55 -16.32 18.41 3.11
C SER A 55 -16.57 19.45 2.03
N MET A 56 -17.82 19.54 1.57
CA MET A 56 -18.26 20.60 0.65
C MET A 56 -18.37 21.96 1.34
N LYS A 57 -18.44 21.98 2.68
CA LYS A 57 -18.38 23.18 3.51
C LYS A 57 -16.99 23.24 4.17
N ASP A 58 -16.47 24.42 4.48
CA ASP A 58 -15.12 24.54 5.06
C ASP A 58 -15.02 23.98 6.49
N THR A 59 -16.14 23.67 7.13
CA THR A 59 -16.18 22.99 8.42
C THR A 59 -16.11 21.46 8.22
N ASN A 60 -15.28 20.78 9.00
CA ASN A 60 -15.08 19.31 9.04
C ASN A 60 -14.16 18.69 7.97
N ARG A 61 -13.15 19.43 7.50
CA ARG A 61 -12.01 18.84 6.77
C ARG A 61 -10.86 18.57 7.74
N PHE A 62 -10.31 17.37 7.70
CA PHE A 62 -9.14 17.04 8.52
C PHE A 62 -8.35 15.89 7.94
N GLU A 63 -7.11 15.78 8.42
CA GLU A 63 -6.28 14.60 8.28
C GLU A 63 -5.74 14.24 9.68
N ILE A 64 -5.95 13.00 10.10
CA ILE A 64 -5.48 12.50 11.39
C ILE A 64 -4.73 11.19 11.21
N LYS A 65 -3.59 11.04 11.90
CA LYS A 65 -2.83 9.79 11.89
C LYS A 65 -3.65 8.69 12.54
N LEU A 66 -3.79 7.57 11.84
CA LEU A 66 -4.41 6.35 12.34
C LEU A 66 -3.37 5.52 13.10
N ASN A 67 -2.11 5.50 12.62
CA ASN A 67 -0.95 4.99 13.34
C ASN A 67 0.24 5.94 13.23
N SER A 68 0.98 6.09 14.34
CA SER A 68 2.17 6.95 14.39
C SER A 68 3.45 6.23 13.98
N ASN A 69 3.52 4.91 14.23
CA ASN A 69 4.74 4.12 14.03
C ASN A 69 4.80 3.58 12.59
N SER A 70 5.99 3.68 12.00
CA SER A 70 6.35 2.89 10.82
C SER A 70 6.24 1.40 11.14
N LEU A 71 5.74 0.61 10.19
CA LEU A 71 5.63 -0.85 10.30
C LEU A 71 6.87 -1.57 9.76
N THR A 72 7.87 -0.80 9.30
CA THR A 72 9.18 -1.29 8.86
C THR A 72 10.32 -0.37 9.28
N THR A 73 11.56 -0.84 9.15
CA THR A 73 12.76 -0.02 9.42
C THR A 73 13.02 0.96 8.27
N VAL A 74 13.91 1.94 8.48
CA VAL A 74 14.27 2.92 7.45
C VAL A 74 14.86 2.23 6.22
N GLU A 75 15.65 1.18 6.42
CA GLU A 75 16.27 0.37 5.36
C GLU A 75 15.25 -0.53 4.66
N GLY A 76 14.14 -0.84 5.32
CA GLY A 76 13.04 -1.64 4.77
C GLY A 76 12.04 -0.82 3.96
N GLU A 77 12.12 0.51 3.97
CA GLU A 77 11.21 1.34 3.20
C GLU A 77 11.36 1.11 1.69
N MET A 78 10.25 0.79 1.03
CA MET A 78 10.22 0.57 -0.41
C MET A 78 8.89 1.02 -0.98
N ASP A 79 8.92 1.83 -2.03
CA ASP A 79 7.70 2.32 -2.70
C ASP A 79 6.82 1.12 -3.09
N GLY A 80 5.54 1.17 -2.72
CA GLY A 80 4.60 0.09 -3.00
C GLY A 80 4.69 -1.12 -2.06
N ARG A 81 5.55 -1.13 -1.03
CA ARG A 81 5.63 -2.25 -0.07
C ARG A 81 4.31 -2.57 0.62
N PHE A 82 3.58 -1.56 1.06
CA PHE A 82 2.33 -1.72 1.78
C PHE A 82 1.13 -1.43 0.89
N ASN A 83 0.07 -2.23 1.02
CA ASN A 83 -1.21 -2.00 0.34
C ASN A 83 -2.41 -2.32 1.24
N LEU A 84 -3.52 -1.59 1.06
CA LEU A 84 -4.76 -1.76 1.80
C LEU A 84 -5.80 -2.52 0.95
N TYR A 85 -6.48 -3.46 1.60
CA TYR A 85 -7.57 -4.25 1.02
C TYR A 85 -8.84 -4.01 1.83
N PRO A 86 -9.93 -3.53 1.21
CA PRO A 86 -11.19 -3.31 1.93
C PRO A 86 -11.79 -4.63 2.38
N THR A 87 -12.43 -4.62 3.55
CA THR A 87 -13.26 -5.74 4.02
C THR A 87 -14.74 -5.44 3.80
N GLN A 88 -15.61 -6.42 4.05
CA GLN A 88 -17.06 -6.19 4.02
C GLN A 88 -17.54 -5.35 5.21
N ASN A 89 -16.82 -5.35 6.34
CA ASN A 89 -17.14 -4.50 7.46
C ASN A 89 -16.74 -3.04 7.15
N PHE A 90 -17.67 -2.11 7.42
CA PHE A 90 -17.67 -0.74 6.90
C PHE A 90 -16.42 0.07 7.29
N ASN A 91 -15.84 -0.23 8.45
CA ASN A 91 -14.76 0.52 9.02
C ASN A 91 -13.41 -0.22 9.07
N SER A 92 -13.28 -1.37 8.38
CA SER A 92 -12.07 -2.17 8.44
C SER A 92 -11.43 -2.50 7.09
N PHE A 93 -10.11 -2.58 7.12
CA PHE A 93 -9.23 -2.98 6.02
C PHE A 93 -8.21 -4.02 6.50
N LEU A 94 -7.64 -4.76 5.56
CA LEU A 94 -6.41 -5.51 5.76
C LEU A 94 -5.25 -4.72 5.16
N LEU A 95 -4.20 -4.48 5.93
CA LEU A 95 -2.94 -3.95 5.42
C LEU A 95 -1.98 -5.11 5.20
N LEU A 96 -1.47 -5.26 3.98
CA LEU A 96 -0.49 -6.28 3.62
C LEU A 96 0.87 -5.64 3.41
N ASP A 97 1.90 -6.18 4.07
CA ASP A 97 3.28 -6.02 3.66
C ASP A 97 3.55 -6.96 2.48
N GLN A 98 3.65 -6.41 1.27
CA GLN A 98 3.81 -7.16 0.02
C GLN A 98 5.21 -7.78 -0.13
N ILE A 99 6.15 -7.47 0.78
CA ILE A 99 7.51 -8.00 0.76
C ILE A 99 7.65 -9.21 1.68
N ASP A 100 7.18 -9.12 2.93
CA ASP A 100 7.35 -10.19 3.92
C ASP A 100 6.05 -10.90 4.34
N GLY A 101 4.91 -10.47 3.81
CA GLY A 101 3.62 -11.15 3.99
C GLY A 101 2.94 -10.91 5.33
N ARG A 102 3.47 -10.05 6.20
CA ARG A 102 2.77 -9.65 7.43
C ARG A 102 1.48 -8.92 7.09
N VAL A 103 0.45 -9.15 7.91
CA VAL A 103 -0.87 -8.55 7.74
C VAL A 103 -1.31 -7.90 9.05
N TRP A 104 -1.93 -6.72 8.93
CA TRP A 104 -2.58 -6.02 10.03
C TRP A 104 -4.06 -5.81 9.73
N GLN A 105 -4.89 -5.94 10.75
CA GLN A 105 -6.23 -5.39 10.74
C GLN A 105 -6.13 -3.88 10.98
N VAL A 106 -6.72 -3.10 10.10
CA VAL A 106 -6.84 -1.65 10.20
C VAL A 106 -8.30 -1.31 10.45
N GLN A 107 -8.58 -0.55 11.50
CA GLN A 107 -9.91 -0.03 11.82
C GLN A 107 -9.86 1.49 11.93
N TRP A 108 -10.73 2.17 11.19
CA TRP A 108 -10.93 3.61 11.27
C TRP A 108 -12.23 3.93 12.03
N SER A 109 -12.38 5.17 12.51
CA SER A 109 -13.60 5.58 13.22
C SER A 109 -13.79 7.10 13.14
N THR A 110 -14.98 7.59 13.46
CA THR A 110 -15.19 9.01 13.75
C THR A 110 -14.67 9.41 15.14
N LYS A 111 -14.31 8.42 15.95
CA LYS A 111 -13.74 8.57 17.29
C LYS A 111 -12.29 8.07 17.29
N PRO A 112 -11.28 8.94 17.46
CA PRO A 112 -9.87 8.57 17.40
C PRO A 112 -9.48 7.41 18.32
N GLU A 113 -10.11 7.28 19.49
CA GLU A 113 -9.85 6.23 20.47
C GLU A 113 -10.30 4.83 20.02
N GLU A 114 -11.15 4.73 18.99
CA GLU A 114 -11.59 3.46 18.40
C GLU A 114 -10.77 3.07 17.15
N MET A 115 -9.81 3.92 16.74
CA MET A 115 -8.92 3.63 15.62
C MET A 115 -7.83 2.64 16.03
N SER A 116 -7.49 1.70 15.15
CA SER A 116 -6.42 0.74 15.44
C SER A 116 -5.74 0.17 14.20
N VAL A 117 -4.46 -0.19 14.35
CA VAL A 117 -3.70 -1.02 13.42
C VAL A 117 -3.07 -2.14 14.24
N VAL A 118 -3.55 -3.37 14.07
CA VAL A 118 -3.17 -4.51 14.92
C VAL A 118 -2.70 -5.67 14.05
N PRO A 119 -1.51 -6.27 14.31
CA PRO A 119 -1.05 -7.42 13.55
C PRO A 119 -2.01 -8.61 13.72
N ILE A 120 -2.32 -9.31 12.63
CA ILE A 120 -3.20 -10.50 12.67
C ILE A 120 -2.45 -11.69 13.27
N ASN A 121 -1.21 -11.89 12.88
CA ASN A 121 -0.38 -12.96 13.42
C ASN A 121 0.42 -12.41 14.60
N LYS A 122 -0.07 -12.61 15.82
CA LYS A 122 0.83 -12.73 16.98
C LYS A 122 1.43 -14.13 16.90
N ILE A 123 2.66 -14.25 16.41
CA ILE A 123 3.44 -15.46 16.73
C ILE A 123 3.77 -15.31 18.21
N GLU A 124 3.19 -16.18 19.03
CA GLU A 124 3.55 -16.36 20.44
C GLU A 124 5.00 -16.85 20.58
#